data_AF-A0A7T2YY80-F1
#
_entry.id   AF-A0A7T2YY80-F1
#
_cell.length_a   1.000
_cell.length_b   1.000
_cell.length_c   1.000
_cell.angle_alpha   90.00
_cell.angle_beta   90.00
_cell.angle_gamma   90.00
#
_symmetry.space_group_name_H-M   'P 1'
#
loop_
_entity.id
_entity.type
_entity.pdbx_description
1 polymer ?
#
loop_
_entity_poly.entity_id
_entity_poly.type
_entity_poly.pdbx_seq_one_letter_code
_entity_poly.pdbx_strand_id
1 'polypeptide(L)' 'MDIRALQDDELMAQARDWRQRALRGEKNARGFAHELECEVRRRFPKNDRPLTLPPVRLLGTVSQPIQRRWKPW' A
#
# COMPACT_ATOMS: atom_id res chain seq x y z
N MET A 1 -17.93 -14.44 -2.14
CA MET A 1 -18.09 -13.88 -3.49
C MET A 1 -16.88 -14.27 -4.30
N ASP A 2 -17.05 -14.72 -5.55
CA ASP A 2 -15.91 -15.00 -6.41
C ASP A 2 -15.41 -13.70 -7.05
N ILE A 3 -14.36 -13.13 -6.45
CA ILE A 3 -13.75 -11.86 -6.87
C ILE A 3 -13.15 -11.97 -8.27
N ARG A 4 -12.81 -13.18 -8.73
CA ARG A 4 -12.21 -13.41 -10.05
C ARG A 4 -13.25 -13.44 -11.18
N ALA A 5 -14.51 -13.74 -10.87
CA ALA A 5 -15.59 -13.74 -11.84
C ALA A 5 -16.18 -12.34 -12.11
N LEU A 6 -15.85 -11.36 -11.27
CA LEU A 6 -16.32 -9.99 -11.40
C LEU A 6 -15.78 -9.30 -12.65
N GLN A 7 -16.61 -8.50 -13.29
CA GLN A 7 -16.21 -7.61 -14.37
C GLN A 7 -15.33 -6.48 -13.82
N ASP A 8 -14.46 -5.92 -14.65
CA ASP A 8 -13.47 -4.94 -14.21
C ASP A 8 -14.09 -3.67 -13.61
N ASP A 9 -15.13 -3.12 -14.23
CA ASP A 9 -15.83 -1.94 -13.74
C ASP A 9 -16.51 -2.20 -12.39
N GLU A 10 -17.13 -3.37 -12.26
CA GLU A 10 -17.82 -3.77 -11.03
C GLU A 10 -16.81 -4.04 -9.90
N LEU A 11 -15.68 -4.66 -10.22
CA LEU A 11 -14.57 -4.87 -9.30
C LEU A 11 -14.04 -3.53 -8.77
N MET A 12 -13.83 -2.55 -9.66
CA MET A 12 -13.38 -1.21 -9.27
C MET A 12 -14.40 -0.46 -8.41
N ALA A 13 -15.69 -0.56 -8.75
CA ALA A 13 -16.77 0.06 -7.97
C ALA A 13 -16.84 -0.55 -6.56
N GLN A 14 -16.85 -1.88 -6.46
CA GLN A 14 -16.89 -2.58 -5.18
C GLN A 14 -15.65 -2.28 -4.32
N ALA A 15 -14.46 -2.26 -4.92
CA ALA A 15 -13.24 -1.90 -4.19
C ALA A 15 -13.36 -0.52 -3.54
N ARG A 16 -13.91 0.48 -4.27
CA ARG A 16 -14.11 1.84 -3.75
C ARG A 16 -15.17 1.89 -2.65
N ASP A 17 -16.29 1.20 -2.82
CA ASP A 17 -17.36 1.18 -1.82
C ASP A 17 -16.91 0.53 -0.51
N TRP A 18 -16.23 -0.62 -0.60
CA TRP A 18 -15.68 -1.30 0.57
C TRP A 18 -14.57 -0.49 1.22
N ARG A 19 -13.74 0.23 0.45
CA ARG A 19 -12.77 1.19 0.99
C ARG A 19 -13.46 2.28 1.81
N GLN A 20 -14.52 2.89 1.29
CA GLN A 20 -15.26 3.93 2.01
C GLN A 20 -15.88 3.39 3.30
N ARG A 21 -16.46 2.19 3.26
CA ARG A 21 -16.98 1.50 4.44
C ARG A 21 -15.90 1.22 5.49
N ALA A 22 -14.73 0.74 5.05
CA ALA A 22 -13.59 0.53 5.93
C ALA A 22 -13.10 1.83 6.58
N LEU A 23 -13.10 2.94 5.84
CA LEU A 23 -12.75 4.27 6.38
C LEU A 23 -13.78 4.79 7.39
N ARG A 24 -15.05 4.41 7.26
CA ARG A 24 -16.10 4.70 8.24
C ARG A 24 -15.99 3.84 9.51
N GLY A 25 -15.06 2.90 9.57
CA GLY A 25 -14.83 2.03 10.73
C GLY A 25 -15.67 0.75 10.73
N GLU A 26 -16.25 0.35 9.60
CA GLU A 26 -17.00 -0.90 9.53
C GLU A 26 -16.04 -2.11 9.72
N LYS A 27 -16.28 -2.90 10.78
CA LYS A 27 -15.36 -3.92 11.30
C LYS A 27 -14.89 -4.94 10.26
N ASN A 28 -15.79 -5.38 9.38
CA ASN A 28 -15.49 -6.42 8.38
C ASN A 28 -15.13 -5.85 7.01
N ALA A 29 -15.33 -4.55 6.79
CA ALA A 29 -15.15 -3.93 5.48
C ALA A 29 -13.68 -3.88 5.03
N ARG A 30 -12.74 -3.82 5.99
CA ARG A 30 -11.31 -3.74 5.69
C ARG A 30 -10.78 -4.99 4.97
N GLY A 31 -11.27 -6.18 5.35
CA GLY A 31 -10.89 -7.44 4.70
C GLY A 31 -11.37 -7.48 3.26
N PHE A 32 -12.67 -7.24 3.05
CA PHE A 32 -13.26 -7.21 1.70
C PHE A 32 -12.64 -6.14 0.81
N ALA A 33 -12.40 -4.93 1.33
CA ALA A 33 -11.72 -3.88 0.59
C ALA A 33 -10.33 -4.33 0.12
N HIS A 34 -9.56 -4.97 0.99
CA HIS A 34 -8.22 -5.42 0.68
C HIS A 34 -8.20 -6.49 -0.41
N GLU A 35 -9.08 -7.49 -0.34
CA GLU A 35 -9.16 -8.55 -1.34
C GLU A 35 -9.52 -8.01 -2.73
N LEU A 36 -10.49 -7.09 -2.79
CA LEU A 36 -10.90 -6.44 -4.04
C LEU A 36 -9.77 -5.58 -4.61
N GLU A 37 -9.09 -4.77 -3.78
CA GLU A 37 -7.95 -3.95 -4.21
C GLU A 37 -6.77 -4.78 -4.72
N CYS A 38 -6.51 -5.94 -4.10
CA CYS A 38 -5.47 -6.86 -4.56
C CYS A 38 -5.80 -7.40 -5.95
N GLU A 39 -7.05 -7.76 -6.22
CA GLU A 39 -7.48 -8.19 -7.54
C GLU A 39 -7.41 -7.04 -8.57
N VAL A 40 -7.83 -5.82 -8.20
CA VAL A 40 -7.69 -4.64 -9.06
C VAL A 40 -6.21 -4.43 -9.43
N ARG A 41 -5.29 -4.52 -8.47
CA ARG A 41 -3.85 -4.35 -8.72
C ARG A 41 -3.27 -5.49 -9.57
N ARG A 42 -3.83 -6.69 -9.47
CA ARG A 42 -3.44 -7.85 -10.30
C ARG A 42 -3.86 -7.67 -11.76
N ARG A 43 -5.09 -7.20 -12.01
CA ARG A 43 -5.64 -6.99 -13.37
C ARG A 43 -5.12 -5.72 -14.03
N PHE A 44 -4.95 -4.67 -13.23
CA PHE A 44 -4.42 -3.38 -13.63
C PHE A 44 -3.10 -3.14 -12.90
N PRO A 45 -2.03 -3.87 -13.29
CA PRO A 45 -0.71 -3.52 -12.82
C PRO A 45 -0.48 -2.07 -13.23
N LYS A 46 -0.39 -1.18 -12.24
CA LYS A 46 0.21 0.12 -12.51
C LYS A 46 1.58 -0.21 -13.09
N ASN A 47 1.94 0.49 -14.16
CA ASN A 47 3.26 0.36 -14.75
C ASN A 47 4.24 0.90 -13.71
N ASP A 48 4.51 0.06 -12.70
CA ASP A 48 5.43 0.27 -11.61
C ASP A 48 6.78 0.14 -12.28
N ARG A 49 7.14 1.19 -13.02
CA ARG A 49 8.51 1.46 -13.40
C ARG A 49 9.29 1.19 -12.12
N PRO A 50 10.19 0.18 -12.09
CA PRO A 50 10.79 -0.24 -10.84
C PRO A 50 11.31 1.02 -10.17
N LEU A 51 10.73 1.36 -9.02
CA LEU A 51 11.19 2.50 -8.27
C LEU A 51 12.66 2.17 -8.05
N THR A 52 13.56 2.92 -8.68
CA THR A 52 14.99 2.76 -8.46
C THR A 52 15.21 3.14 -7.02
N LEU A 53 15.02 2.19 -6.11
CA LEU A 53 15.19 2.41 -4.69
C LEU A 53 16.66 2.76 -4.51
N PRO A 54 16.99 3.87 -3.85
CA PRO A 54 18.37 4.17 -3.54
C PRO A 54 18.95 2.98 -2.76
N PRO A 55 20.20 2.59 -3.03
CA PRO A 55 20.81 1.41 -2.41
C PRO A 55 20.73 1.55 -0.87
N VAL A 56 20.10 0.56 -0.24
CA VAL A 56 19.95 0.50 1.22
C VAL A 56 21.35 0.34 1.81
N ARG A 57 21.87 1.39 2.46
CA ARG A 57 23.10 1.29 3.24
C ARG A 57 22.77 0.59 4.56
N LEU A 58 23.34 -0.60 4.76
CA LEU A 58 23.20 -1.36 6.01
C LEU A 58 23.75 -0.49 7.15
N LEU A 59 22.93 -0.23 8.17
CA LEU A 59 23.24 0.67 9.29
C LEU A 59 24.40 0.16 10.20
N GLY A 60 25.00 -0.98 9.87
CA GLY A 60 26.07 -1.62 10.63
C GLY A 60 27.50 -1.30 10.19
N THR A 61 27.71 -0.57 9.09
CA THR A 61 29.06 -0.26 8.57
C THR A 61 29.34 1.24 8.49
N VAL A 62 28.71 2.05 9.34
CA VAL A 62 29.12 3.43 9.52
C VAL A 62 29.97 3.51 10.78
N SER A 63 31.28 3.35 10.64
CA SER A 63 32.22 3.87 11.64
C SER A 63 31.99 5.38 11.75
N GLN A 64 31.40 5.80 12.87
CA GLN A 64 31.30 7.18 13.35
C GLN A 64 32.69 7.83 13.43
N PRO A 65 32.86 9.16 13.28
CA PRO A 65 32.32 10.17 14.20
C PRO A 65 31.83 11.45 13.47
N ILE A 66 31.07 12.41 14.02
CA ILE A 66 31.25 13.24 15.22
C ILE A 66 29.86 13.81 15.61
N GLN A 67 29.58 13.72 16.91
CA GLN A 67 28.60 14.45 17.72
C GLN A 67 27.86 15.61 17.01
N ARG A 68 26.69 15.32 16.43
CA ARG A 68 25.69 16.38 16.15
C ARG A 68 25.03 16.77 17.46
N ARG A 69 25.65 17.73 18.12
CA ARG A 69 25.16 18.41 19.32
C ARG A 69 23.84 19.11 18.97
N TRP A 70 22.72 18.53 19.39
CA TRP A 70 21.42 19.18 19.32
C TRP A 70 21.44 20.46 20.16
N LYS A 71 21.01 21.59 19.58
CA LYS A 71 20.75 22.84 20.30
C LYS A 71 19.24 23.11 20.25
N PRO A 72 18.55 23.18 21.40
CA PRO A 72 17.18 23.65 21.44
C PRO A 72 17.19 25.18 21.56
N TRP A 73 16.87 25.85 20.47
CA TRP A 73 16.19 27.15 20.50
C TRP A 73 15.14 27.12 19.40
#